data_AF-A0A531LNF1-F1
#
_entry.id   AF-A0A531LNF1-F1
#
_cell.length_a   1.000
_cell.length_b   1.000
_cell.length_c   1.000
_cell.angle_alpha   90.00
_cell.angle_beta   90.00
_cell.angle_gamma   90.00
#
_symmetry.space_group_name_H-M   'P 1'
#
loop_
_entity.id
_entity.type
_entity.pdbx_description
1 polymer ?
#
loop_
_entity_poly.entity_id
_entity_poly.type
_entity_poly.pdbx_seq_one_letter_code
_entity_poly.pdbx_strand_id
1 'polypeptide(L)'
;PPPTPVALTQINRIRAALAEDLARGGLAVGTQGSFIVVEINNALTFEPGKAEVKPEFQSVAADIATALDAEPGPIRIIGHTDNAKPRKSSTFKSNFDLSVARAKAVAAMMAPGVKD
;
A
#
# COMPACT_ATOMS: atom_id res chain seq x y z
N PRO A 1 -2.36 22.96 1.54
CA PRO A 1 -2.97 23.28 0.22
C PRO A 1 -4.18 22.37 -0.06
N PRO A 2 -5.28 22.93 -0.60
CA PRO A 2 -6.41 22.12 -1.08
C PRO A 2 -5.97 21.22 -2.25
N PRO A 3 -6.57 20.04 -2.40
CA PRO A 3 -6.28 19.16 -3.53
C PRO A 3 -6.68 19.81 -4.85
N THR A 4 -5.89 19.57 -5.89
CA THR A 4 -6.17 20.09 -7.23
C THR A 4 -7.38 19.37 -7.85
N PRO A 5 -8.09 20.00 -8.81
CA PRO A 5 -9.24 19.37 -9.48
C PRO A 5 -8.90 18.04 -10.17
N VAL A 6 -7.66 17.91 -10.68
CA VAL A 6 -7.15 16.66 -11.27
C VAL A 6 -7.04 15.59 -10.20
N ALA A 7 -6.36 15.86 -9.07
CA ALA A 7 -6.24 14.91 -7.97
C ALA A 7 -7.61 14.46 -7.41
N LEU A 8 -8.61 15.36 -7.41
CA LEU A 8 -9.99 15.05 -7.02
C LEU A 8 -10.69 14.08 -7.98
N THR A 9 -10.46 14.17 -9.29
CA THR A 9 -11.04 13.22 -10.24
C THR A 9 -10.33 11.86 -10.21
N GLN A 10 -9.00 11.87 -10.08
CA GLN A 10 -8.19 10.66 -9.94
C GLN A 10 -8.54 9.87 -8.67
N ILE A 11 -8.63 10.55 -7.51
CA ILE A 11 -8.97 9.84 -6.27
C ILE A 11 -10.36 9.20 -6.32
N ASN A 12 -11.33 9.82 -7.00
CA ASN A 12 -12.66 9.23 -7.17
C ASN A 12 -12.59 7.96 -8.02
N ARG A 13 -11.76 7.92 -9.07
CA ARG A 13 -11.55 6.71 -9.87
C ARG A 13 -10.84 5.61 -9.09
N ILE A 14 -9.79 5.95 -8.35
CA ILE A 14 -9.08 5.00 -7.47
C ILE A 14 -10.01 4.47 -6.38
N ARG A 15 -10.82 5.33 -5.75
CA ARG A 15 -11.81 4.90 -4.75
C ARG A 15 -12.89 4.00 -5.34
N ALA A 16 -13.32 4.26 -6.57
CA ALA A 16 -14.28 3.41 -7.27
C ALA A 16 -13.68 2.04 -7.61
N ALA A 17 -12.44 2.00 -8.09
CA ALA A 17 -11.72 0.76 -8.37
C ALA A 17 -11.46 -0.07 -7.10
N LEU A 18 -11.11 0.59 -6.00
CA LEU A 18 -10.82 -0.03 -4.70
C LEU A 18 -12.04 -0.05 -3.76
N ALA A 19 -13.26 0.12 -4.29
CA ALA A 19 -14.46 0.20 -3.47
C ALA A 19 -14.69 -1.09 -2.67
N GLU A 20 -14.39 -2.25 -3.25
CA GLU A 20 -14.48 -3.53 -2.57
C GLU A 20 -13.46 -3.66 -1.44
N ASP A 21 -12.23 -3.20 -1.64
CA ASP A 21 -11.18 -3.19 -0.61
C ASP A 21 -11.49 -2.24 0.55
N LEU A 22 -11.98 -1.05 0.22
CA LEU A 22 -12.44 -0.08 1.19
C LEU A 22 -13.60 -0.64 2.03
N ALA A 23 -14.51 -1.40 1.40
CA ALA A 23 -15.62 -2.06 2.08
C ALA A 23 -15.18 -3.26 2.93
N ARG A 24 -14.17 -4.02 2.50
CA ARG A 24 -13.55 -5.11 3.27
C ARG A 24 -12.83 -4.60 4.53
N GLY A 25 -12.41 -3.33 4.52
CA GLY A 25 -11.71 -2.69 5.63
C GLY A 25 -10.21 -3.02 5.62
N GLY A 26 -9.43 -2.13 6.24
CA GLY A 26 -7.96 -2.23 6.25
C GLY A 26 -7.27 -1.56 5.06
N LEU A 27 -8.03 -0.92 4.15
CA LEU A 27 -7.53 0.03 3.17
C LEU A 27 -8.18 1.41 3.42
N ALA A 28 -7.43 2.48 3.22
CA ALA A 28 -7.93 3.84 3.22
C ALA A 28 -7.32 4.61 2.03
N VAL A 29 -8.16 5.41 1.36
CA VAL A 29 -7.70 6.25 0.24
C VAL A 29 -8.02 7.70 0.58
N GLY A 30 -7.00 8.53 0.55
CA GLY A 30 -7.06 9.97 0.84
C GLY A 30 -6.24 10.81 -0.14
N THR A 31 -6.35 12.13 -0.03
CA THR A 31 -5.53 13.09 -0.77
C THR A 31 -4.69 13.90 0.19
N GLN A 32 -3.41 14.09 -0.12
CA GLN A 32 -2.51 14.97 0.59
C GLN A 32 -1.94 16.03 -0.38
N GLY A 33 -2.57 17.20 -0.40
CA GLY A 33 -2.24 18.25 -1.37
C GLY A 33 -2.46 17.77 -2.79
N SER A 34 -1.40 17.75 -3.60
CA SER A 34 -1.43 17.28 -4.99
C SER A 34 -1.28 15.76 -5.14
N PHE A 35 -1.04 15.04 -4.04
CA PHE A 35 -0.77 13.60 -4.06
C PHE A 35 -1.97 12.80 -3.56
N ILE A 36 -2.14 11.62 -4.13
CA ILE A 36 -3.11 10.63 -3.66
C ILE A 36 -2.35 9.67 -2.77
N VAL A 37 -2.89 9.42 -1.58
CA VAL A 37 -2.27 8.56 -0.57
C VAL A 37 -3.21 7.38 -0.35
N VAL A 38 -2.70 6.19 -0.66
CA VAL A 38 -3.35 4.92 -0.35
C VAL A 38 -2.65 4.36 0.89
N GLU A 39 -3.37 4.30 1.99
CA GLU A 39 -2.90 3.79 3.27
C GLU A 39 -3.48 2.40 3.49
N ILE A 40 -2.62 1.45 3.83
CA ILE A 40 -3.01 0.06 4.01
C ILE A 40 -2.61 -0.35 5.42
N ASN A 41 -3.55 -0.95 6.14
CA ASN A 41 -3.29 -1.45 7.47
C ASN A 41 -2.33 -2.63 7.40
N ASN A 42 -1.21 -2.51 8.11
CA ASN A 42 -0.18 -3.54 8.14
C ASN A 42 -0.70 -4.92 8.59
N ALA A 43 -1.73 -4.98 9.44
CA ALA A 43 -2.33 -6.23 9.88
C ALA A 43 -3.10 -6.98 8.77
N LEU A 44 -3.54 -6.26 7.74
CA LEU A 44 -4.18 -6.84 6.56
C LEU A 44 -3.13 -7.33 5.54
N THR A 45 -2.00 -6.62 5.46
CA THR A 45 -0.94 -6.88 4.48
C THR A 45 0.01 -7.99 4.92
N PHE A 46 0.41 -8.02 6.19
CA PHE A 46 1.47 -8.91 6.69
C PHE A 46 1.05 -9.62 7.97
N GLU A 47 1.57 -10.84 8.16
CA GLU A 47 1.47 -11.48 9.47
C GLU A 47 2.29 -10.70 10.53
N PRO A 48 1.81 -10.64 11.79
CA PRO A 48 2.54 -10.00 12.87
C PRO A 48 3.96 -10.56 13.02
N GLY A 49 4.97 -9.71 12.92
CA GLY A 49 6.39 -10.09 13.02
C GLY A 49 7.00 -10.72 11.75
N LYS A 50 6.23 -10.85 10.65
CA LYS A 50 6.74 -11.33 9.35
C LYS A 50 6.73 -10.23 8.28
N ALA A 51 7.55 -10.46 7.26
CA ALA A 51 7.56 -9.69 6.01
C ALA A 51 6.85 -10.44 4.85
N GLU A 52 6.31 -11.63 5.12
CA GLU A 52 5.48 -12.36 4.16
C GLU A 52 4.12 -11.71 4.03
N VAL A 53 3.75 -11.47 2.78
CA VAL A 53 2.49 -10.87 2.37
C VAL A 53 1.40 -11.92 2.46
N LYS A 54 0.24 -11.58 3.03
CA LYS A 54 -0.89 -12.52 3.06
C LYS A 54 -1.42 -12.73 1.64
N PRO A 55 -1.88 -13.95 1.29
CA PRO A 55 -2.50 -14.20 -0.01
C PRO A 55 -3.77 -13.34 -0.22
N GLU A 56 -4.47 -13.01 0.85
CA GLU A 56 -5.60 -12.06 0.85
C GLU A 56 -5.21 -10.68 0.32
N PHE A 57 -3.99 -10.23 0.61
CA PHE A 57 -3.47 -8.95 0.13
C PHE A 57 -3.00 -9.02 -1.33
N GLN A 58 -2.74 -10.19 -1.91
CA GLN A 58 -2.37 -10.28 -3.32
C GLN A 58 -3.45 -9.74 -4.24
N SER A 59 -4.72 -10.06 -3.95
CA SER A 59 -5.85 -9.49 -4.71
C SER A 59 -5.90 -7.97 -4.57
N VAL A 60 -5.81 -7.46 -3.33
CA VAL A 60 -5.80 -6.01 -3.06
C VAL A 60 -4.65 -5.31 -3.78
N ALA A 61 -3.45 -5.90 -3.77
CA ALA A 61 -2.29 -5.35 -4.44
C ALA A 61 -2.46 -5.30 -5.96
N ALA A 62 -3.09 -6.33 -6.55
CA ALA A 62 -3.40 -6.37 -7.98
C ALA A 62 -4.48 -5.33 -8.35
N ASP A 63 -5.49 -5.15 -7.51
CA ASP A 63 -6.54 -4.15 -7.68
C ASP A 63 -5.95 -2.73 -7.60
N ILE A 64 -5.06 -2.49 -6.64
CA ILE A 64 -4.31 -1.22 -6.53
C ILE A 64 -3.41 -1.01 -7.73
N ALA A 65 -2.64 -2.02 -8.14
CA ALA A 65 -1.76 -1.91 -9.31
C ALA A 65 -2.56 -1.55 -10.56
N THR A 66 -3.71 -2.21 -10.79
CA THR A 66 -4.61 -1.93 -11.91
C THR A 66 -5.22 -0.53 -11.82
N ALA A 67 -5.65 -0.11 -10.63
CA ALA A 67 -6.21 1.22 -10.40
C ALA A 67 -5.16 2.33 -10.62
N LEU A 68 -3.90 2.07 -10.27
CA LEU A 68 -2.79 3.00 -10.45
C LEU A 68 -2.25 3.00 -11.89
N ASP A 69 -2.22 1.86 -12.59
CA ASP A 69 -1.82 1.74 -14.01
C ASP A 69 -2.77 2.53 -14.93
N ALA A 70 -4.04 2.66 -14.53
CA ALA A 70 -5.02 3.50 -15.22
C ALA A 70 -4.78 5.02 -15.05
N GLU A 71 -3.91 5.43 -14.12
CA GLU A 71 -3.70 6.84 -13.77
C GLU A 71 -2.32 7.35 -14.20
N PRO A 72 -2.26 8.44 -14.98
CA PRO A 72 -0.98 9.03 -15.35
C PRO A 72 -0.34 9.75 -14.14
N GLY A 73 0.89 9.38 -13.80
CA GLY A 73 1.69 10.06 -12.77
C GLY A 73 2.73 9.14 -12.11
N PRO A 74 3.70 9.72 -11.38
CA PRO A 74 4.69 8.93 -10.67
C PRO A 74 4.06 8.20 -9.47
N ILE A 75 4.10 6.88 -9.48
CA ILE A 75 3.65 6.04 -8.37
C ILE A 75 4.81 5.87 -7.38
N ARG A 76 4.56 6.16 -6.10
CA ARG A 76 5.55 5.95 -5.02
C ARG A 76 4.97 5.03 -3.96
N ILE A 77 5.60 3.87 -3.80
CA ILE A 77 5.26 2.90 -2.75
C ILE A 77 6.11 3.22 -1.52
N ILE A 78 5.47 3.53 -0.39
CA ILE A 78 6.14 3.84 0.88
C ILE A 78 5.65 2.84 1.93
N GLY A 79 6.56 2.02 2.47
CA GLY A 79 6.26 1.09 3.55
C GLY A 79 6.48 1.73 4.92
N HIS A 80 5.42 1.81 5.74
CA HIS A 80 5.53 2.21 7.15
C HIS A 80 5.44 0.97 8.06
N THR A 81 6.47 0.71 8.86
CA THR A 81 6.42 -0.24 9.99
C THR A 81 6.14 0.53 11.27
N ASP A 82 5.12 0.11 12.02
CA ASP A 82 4.87 0.60 13.38
C ASP A 82 6.15 0.55 14.21
N ASN A 83 6.41 1.65 14.92
CA ASN A 83 7.58 1.90 15.77
C ASN A 83 7.53 1.07 17.08
N ALA A 84 7.00 -0.15 17.04
CA ALA A 84 7.03 -1.07 18.15
C ALA A 84 8.43 -1.67 18.22
N LYS A 85 9.11 -1.53 19.38
CA LYS A 85 10.41 -2.15 19.62
C LYS A 85 10.32 -3.64 19.23
N PRO A 86 11.23 -4.16 18.38
CA PRO A 86 11.23 -5.58 18.07
C PRO A 86 11.37 -6.33 19.40
N ARG A 87 10.40 -7.20 19.72
CA ARG A 87 10.55 -8.12 20.85
C ARG A 87 11.76 -9.01 20.52
N LYS A 88 12.54 -9.41 21.52
CA LYS A 88 13.72 -10.30 21.37
C LYS A 88 13.46 -11.62 20.63
N SER A 89 12.19 -11.96 20.36
CA SER A 89 11.72 -13.15 19.65
C SER A 89 11.39 -12.92 18.16
N SER A 90 11.57 -11.71 17.61
CA SER A 90 11.29 -11.46 16.19
C SER A 90 12.39 -12.06 15.30
N THR A 91 11.98 -12.66 14.18
CA THR A 91 12.89 -13.23 13.15
C THR A 91 13.81 -12.18 12.52
N PHE A 92 13.43 -10.90 12.58
CA PHE A 92 14.19 -9.78 12.01
C PHE A 92 15.07 -9.09 13.06
N LYS A 93 16.34 -8.88 12.71
CA LYS A 93 17.35 -8.25 13.59
C LYS A 93 17.05 -6.79 13.93
N SER A 94 16.31 -6.08 13.07
CA SER A 94 15.99 -4.66 13.21
C SER A 94 14.67 -4.30 12.52
N ASN A 95 13.96 -3.27 13.02
CA ASN A 95 12.77 -2.71 12.35
C ASN A 95 13.06 -2.17 10.94
N PHE A 96 14.28 -1.68 10.71
CA PHE A 96 14.73 -1.27 9.38
C PHE A 96 14.71 -2.44 8.38
N ASP A 97 15.20 -3.60 8.79
CA ASP A 97 15.26 -4.80 7.95
C ASP A 97 13.85 -5.32 7.64
N LEU A 98 12.97 -5.29 8.64
CA LEU A 98 11.54 -5.60 8.46
C LEU A 98 10.87 -4.63 7.48
N SER A 99 11.14 -3.33 7.57
CA SER A 99 10.60 -2.32 6.65
C SER A 99 11.07 -2.54 5.22
N VAL A 100 12.37 -2.76 5.01
CA VAL A 100 12.96 -3.03 3.69
C VAL A 100 12.40 -4.32 3.09
N ALA A 101 12.29 -5.39 3.90
CA ALA A 101 11.72 -6.66 3.45
C ALA A 101 10.24 -6.52 3.04
N ARG A 102 9.43 -5.80 3.84
CA ARG A 102 8.02 -5.53 3.53
C ARG A 102 7.86 -4.69 2.27
N ALA A 103 8.64 -3.62 2.13
CA ALA A 103 8.63 -2.78 0.93
C ALA A 103 9.03 -3.59 -0.32
N LYS A 104 10.07 -4.43 -0.22
CA LYS A 104 10.45 -5.35 -1.31
C LYS A 104 9.36 -6.35 -1.64
N ALA A 105 8.68 -6.91 -0.64
CA ALA A 105 7.62 -7.87 -0.87
C ALA A 105 6.41 -7.23 -1.58
N VAL A 106 6.00 -6.03 -1.16
CA VAL A 106 4.95 -5.26 -1.84
C VAL A 106 5.38 -4.88 -3.25
N ALA A 107 6.61 -4.39 -3.42
CA ALA A 107 7.14 -4.06 -4.75
C ALA A 107 7.19 -5.29 -5.66
N ALA A 108 7.59 -6.46 -5.15
CA ALA A 108 7.58 -7.71 -5.91
C ALA A 108 6.17 -8.17 -6.28
N MET A 109 5.17 -7.90 -5.44
CA MET A 109 3.77 -8.19 -5.76
C MET A 109 3.17 -7.20 -6.78
N MET A 110 3.59 -5.94 -6.76
CA MET A 110 3.13 -4.92 -7.72
C MET A 110 3.91 -4.92 -9.04
N ALA A 111 5.15 -5.40 -9.05
CA ALA A 111 5.99 -5.51 -10.25
C ALA A 111 5.32 -6.17 -11.47
N PRO A 112 4.51 -7.25 -11.34
CA PRO A 112 3.81 -7.81 -12.50
C PRO A 112 2.64 -6.96 -13.02
N GLY A 113 2.13 -6.00 -12.24
CA GLY A 113 0.92 -5.21 -12.58
C GLY A 113 1.16 -3.73 -12.83
N VAL A 114 2.31 -3.17 -12.45
CA VAL A 114 2.65 -1.76 -12.65
C VAL A 114 3.71 -1.67 -13.75
N LYS A 115 3.36 -1.04 -14.88
CA LYS A 115 4.32 -0.77 -15.95
C LYS A 115 5.14 0.47 -15.60
N ASP A 116 6.46 0.38 -15.84
CA ASP A 116 7.44 1.47 -15.64
C ASP A 116 7.11 2.71 -16.49
#